data_AF-A0A934RGF9-F1
#
_entry.id   AF-A0A934RGF9-F1
#
_cell.length_a   1.000
_cell.length_b   1.000
_cell.length_c   1.000
_cell.angle_alpha   90.00
_cell.angle_beta   90.00
_cell.angle_gamma   90.00
#
_symmetry.space_group_name_H-M   'P 1'
#
loop_
_entity.id
_entity.type
_entity.pdbx_description
1 polymer ?
#
loop_
_entity_poly.entity_id
_entity_poly.type
_entity_poly.pdbx_seq_one_letter_code
_entity_poly.pdbx_strand_id
1 'polypeptide(L)'
;FCEGRLKLVVNRAKSRCTRLGFCEFLGYAMDLKGRLVWTGKALHRFKQRVREITRRNRGHRVQDIIDELRKYVLGWLNYYKLSCTYTVIERLAEWVRRRVRLYYWKQWK
;
A
#
# COMPACT_ATOMS: atom_id res chain seq x y z
N PHE A 1 7.22 -27.00 20.47
CA PHE A 1 7.23 -27.74 19.18
C PHE A 1 8.13 -27.12 18.11
N CYS A 2 8.22 -25.79 17.92
CA CYS A 2 9.13 -25.20 16.92
C CYS A 2 10.63 -25.28 17.28
N GLU A 3 11.02 -24.82 18.48
CA GLU A 3 12.45 -24.81 18.89
C GLU A 3 13.00 -26.21 19.18
N GLY A 4 12.16 -27.15 19.63
CA GLY A 4 12.56 -28.53 19.89
C GLY A 4 12.65 -29.40 18.63
N ARG A 5 11.50 -29.70 18.00
CA ARG A 5 11.42 -30.67 16.90
C ARG A 5 12.01 -30.14 15.59
N LEU A 6 11.71 -28.88 15.26
CA LEU A 6 12.15 -28.26 14.01
C LEU A 6 13.49 -27.52 14.14
N LYS A 7 14.00 -27.35 15.37
CA LYS A 7 15.25 -26.62 15.67
C LYS A 7 15.27 -25.19 15.09
N LEU A 8 14.10 -24.55 14.97
CA LEU A 8 13.96 -23.17 14.50
C LEU A 8 13.86 -22.20 15.67
N VAL A 9 14.62 -21.10 15.62
CA VAL A 9 14.62 -20.06 16.66
C VAL A 9 13.46 -19.09 16.46
N VAL A 10 12.68 -18.83 17.52
CA VAL A 10 11.58 -17.86 17.47
C VAL A 10 12.13 -16.43 17.58
N ASN A 11 11.74 -15.57 16.64
CA ASN A 11 12.08 -14.16 16.71
C ASN A 11 11.19 -13.43 17.73
N ARG A 12 11.66 -13.29 18.98
CA ARG A 12 10.92 -12.63 20.08
C ARG A 12 10.63 -11.15 19.85
N ALA A 13 11.39 -10.46 18.99
CA ALA A 13 11.12 -9.07 18.63
C ALA A 13 9.91 -8.94 17.68
N LYS A 14 9.65 -9.95 16.84
CA LYS A 14 8.53 -9.98 15.88
C LYS A 14 7.31 -10.72 16.44
N SER A 15 7.51 -11.81 17.15
CA SER A 15 6.47 -12.68 17.70
C SER A 15 5.90 -12.10 18.99
N ARG A 16 4.63 -11.71 18.99
CA ARG A 16 3.95 -11.13 20.15
C ARG A 16 2.51 -11.63 20.23
N CYS A 17 2.00 -11.84 21.44
CA CYS A 17 0.57 -11.98 21.71
C CYS A 17 0.02 -10.59 21.97
N THR A 18 -0.91 -10.12 21.15
CA THR A 18 -1.51 -8.78 21.28
C THR A 18 -2.99 -8.82 20.94
N ARG A 19 -3.72 -7.76 21.31
CA ARG A 19 -5.14 -7.63 20.98
C ARG A 19 -5.30 -7.49 19.47
N LEU A 20 -6.41 -8.01 18.93
CA LEU A 20 -6.75 -8.01 17.49
C LEU A 20 -6.46 -6.67 16.78
N GLY A 21 -6.78 -5.54 17.42
CA GLY A 21 -6.54 -4.19 16.90
C GLY A 21 -5.08 -3.83 16.57
N PHE A 22 -4.13 -4.54 17.18
CA PHE A 22 -2.69 -4.31 17.02
C PHE A 22 -1.98 -5.44 16.25
N CYS A 23 -2.73 -6.46 15.81
CA CYS A 23 -2.19 -7.56 15.03
C CYS A 23 -2.02 -7.12 13.57
N GLU A 24 -0.77 -7.01 13.10
CA GLU A 24 -0.43 -6.84 11.70
C GLU A 24 -0.03 -8.21 11.09
N PHE A 25 -0.63 -8.60 9.97
CA PHE A 25 -0.29 -9.83 9.26
C PHE A 25 -0.35 -9.62 7.74
N LEU A 26 0.75 -9.92 7.04
CA LEU A 26 0.87 -9.78 5.57
C LEU A 26 0.44 -8.40 5.03
N GLY A 27 0.62 -7.34 5.82
CA GLY A 27 0.22 -5.98 5.46
C GLY A 27 -1.26 -5.67 5.68
N TYR A 28 -2.04 -6.60 6.22
CA TYR A 28 -3.35 -6.41 6.80
C TYR A 28 -3.26 -6.16 8.30
N ALA A 29 -4.24 -5.46 8.83
CA ALA A 29 -4.53 -5.32 10.25
C ALA A 29 -6.04 -5.52 10.46
N MET A 30 -6.44 -5.81 11.69
CA MET A 30 -7.85 -5.83 12.06
C MET A 30 -8.20 -4.56 12.81
N ASP A 31 -9.29 -3.91 12.43
CA ASP A 31 -9.88 -2.81 13.18
C ASP A 31 -10.50 -3.35 14.49
N LEU A 32 -10.78 -2.48 15.46
CA LEU A 32 -11.47 -2.81 16.72
C LEU A 32 -12.84 -3.45 16.49
N LYS A 33 -13.43 -3.24 15.31
CA LYS A 33 -14.69 -3.83 14.83
C LYS A 33 -14.51 -5.18 14.11
N GLY A 34 -13.31 -5.77 14.11
CA GLY A 34 -13.03 -7.05 13.45
C GLY A 34 -12.94 -6.99 11.91
N ARG A 35 -12.88 -5.78 11.32
CA ARG A 35 -12.78 -5.60 9.87
C ARG A 35 -11.33 -5.62 9.43
N LEU A 36 -11.05 -6.23 8.28
CA LEU A 36 -9.73 -6.16 7.66
C LEU A 36 -9.48 -4.74 7.12
N VAL A 37 -8.33 -4.18 7.49
CA VAL A 37 -7.82 -2.90 6.99
C VAL A 37 -6.38 -3.09 6.54
N TRP A 38 -5.88 -2.28 5.62
CA TRP A 38 -4.44 -2.29 5.34
C TRP A 38 -3.68 -1.66 6.50
N THR A 39 -2.45 -2.12 6.72
CA THR A 39 -1.53 -1.52 7.69
C THR A 39 -1.10 -0.11 7.27
N GLY A 40 -0.74 0.74 8.22
CA GLY A 40 -0.15 2.04 7.93
C GLY A 40 1.11 1.94 7.06
N LYS A 41 1.91 0.88 7.26
CA LYS A 41 3.09 0.55 6.44
C LYS A 41 2.73 0.23 4.99
N ALA A 42 1.66 -0.54 4.76
CA ALA A 42 1.18 -0.84 3.41
C ALA A 42 0.73 0.43 2.67
N LEU A 43 -0.03 1.30 3.35
CA LEU A 43 -0.46 2.59 2.78
C LEU A 43 0.71 3.52 2.51
N HIS A 44 1.70 3.57 3.40
CA HIS A 44 2.92 4.36 3.21
C HIS A 44 3.67 3.89 1.96
N ARG A 45 3.92 2.59 1.83
CA ARG A 45 4.58 1.99 0.66
C ARG A 45 3.81 2.26 -0.63
N PHE A 46 2.48 2.19 -0.60
CA PHE A 46 1.65 2.58 -1.74
C PHE A 46 1.89 4.02 -2.17
N LYS A 47 1.77 4.97 -1.23
CA LYS A 47 1.97 6.40 -1.51
C LYS A 47 3.40 6.68 -1.98
N GLN A 48 4.38 6.00 -1.40
CA GLN A 48 5.78 6.12 -1.83
C GLN A 48 5.95 5.66 -3.28
N ARG A 49 5.45 4.47 -3.62
CA ARG A 49 5.56 3.95 -4.98
C ARG A 49 4.83 4.82 -5.99
N VAL A 50 3.65 5.32 -5.67
CA VAL A 50 2.95 6.29 -6.53
C VAL A 50 3.78 7.56 -6.73
N ARG A 51 4.45 8.08 -5.68
CA ARG A 51 5.33 9.25 -5.80
C ARG A 51 6.52 8.99 -6.72
N GLU A 52 7.13 7.82 -6.62
CA GLU A 52 8.23 7.39 -7.49
C GLU A 52 7.79 7.31 -8.95
N ILE A 53 6.63 6.70 -9.22
CA ILE A 53 6.08 6.59 -10.58
C ILE A 53 5.80 7.98 -11.15
N THR A 54 5.15 8.85 -10.37
CA THR A 54 4.75 10.22 -10.75
C THR A 54 5.82 11.28 -10.47
N ARG A 55 7.10 10.89 -10.40
CA ARG A 55 8.21 11.81 -10.07
C ARG A 55 8.36 12.86 -11.18
N ARG A 56 8.46 14.15 -10.80
CA ARG A 56 8.40 15.29 -11.74
C ARG A 56 9.57 15.43 -12.70
N ASN A 57 10.70 14.78 -12.40
CA ASN A 57 11.91 14.77 -13.23
C ASN A 57 12.05 13.45 -14.02
N ARG A 58 10.96 12.70 -14.24
CA ARG A 58 10.94 11.61 -15.21
C ARG A 58 10.73 12.22 -16.60
N GLY A 59 11.64 11.95 -17.53
CA GLY A 59 11.56 12.35 -18.94
C GLY A 59 10.78 11.36 -19.80
N HIS A 60 9.79 10.65 -19.23
CA HIS A 60 8.99 9.68 -19.98
C HIS A 60 7.71 10.33 -20.53
N ARG A 61 7.17 9.74 -21.59
CA ARG A 61 5.86 10.15 -22.13
C ARG A 61 4.81 9.97 -21.04
N VAL A 62 3.85 10.89 -21.01
CA VAL A 62 2.83 10.88 -19.96
C VAL A 62 2.01 9.59 -19.97
N GLN A 63 1.75 9.03 -21.16
CA GLN A 63 1.03 7.77 -21.31
C GLN A 63 1.75 6.60 -20.63
N ASP A 64 3.07 6.49 -20.79
CA ASP A 64 3.87 5.43 -20.16
C ASP A 64 3.78 5.49 -18.63
N ILE A 65 3.79 6.70 -18.06
CA ILE A 65 3.62 6.92 -16.62
C ILE A 65 2.22 6.52 -16.15
N ILE A 66 1.19 6.83 -16.94
CA ILE A 66 -0.20 6.46 -16.63
C ILE A 66 -0.35 4.94 -16.67
N ASP A 67 0.22 4.27 -17.66
CA ASP A 67 0.12 2.82 -17.80
C ASP A 67 0.88 2.09 -16.69
N GLU A 68 2.07 2.58 -16.31
CA GLU A 68 2.80 2.05 -15.15
C GLU A 68 2.01 2.27 -13.85
N LEU A 69 1.46 3.47 -13.64
CA LEU A 69 0.64 3.79 -12.48
C LEU A 69 -0.60 2.90 -12.41
N ARG A 70 -1.27 2.70 -13.55
CA ARG A 70 -2.47 1.85 -13.66
C ARG A 70 -2.15 0.40 -13.29
N LYS A 71 -1.09 -0.17 -13.86
CA LYS A 71 -0.65 -1.54 -13.55
C LYS A 71 -0.36 -1.71 -12.05
N TYR A 72 0.35 -0.75 -11.46
CA TYR A 72 0.67 -0.78 -10.03
C TYR A 72 -0.58 -0.69 -9.15
N VAL A 73 -1.45 0.29 -9.42
CA VAL A 73 -2.67 0.53 -8.63
C VAL A 73 -3.62 -0.66 -8.72
N LEU A 74 -3.81 -1.23 -9.93
CA LEU A 74 -4.63 -2.44 -10.10
C LEU A 74 -4.07 -3.63 -9.33
N GLY A 75 -2.76 -3.90 -9.42
CA GLY A 75 -2.13 -4.98 -8.66
C GLY A 75 -2.29 -4.80 -7.14
N TRP A 76 -2.11 -3.57 -6.66
CA TRP A 76 -2.27 -3.26 -5.25
C TRP A 76 -3.72 -3.42 -4.77
N LEU A 77 -4.69 -2.93 -5.54
CA LEU A 77 -6.11 -3.09 -5.23
C LEU A 77 -6.56 -4.56 -5.28
N ASN A 78 -6.08 -5.33 -6.25
CA ASN A 78 -6.37 -6.76 -6.35
C ASN A 78 -5.88 -7.52 -5.13
N TYR A 79 -4.68 -7.19 -4.63
CA TYR A 79 -4.14 -7.78 -3.42
C TYR A 79 -4.96 -7.36 -2.19
N TYR A 80 -5.24 -6.07 -2.01
CA TYR A 80 -5.89 -5.49 -0.82
C TYR A 80 -7.42 -5.44 -0.86
N LYS A 81 -8.06 -6.07 -1.86
CA LYS A 81 -9.52 -6.01 -2.10
C LYS A 81 -10.37 -6.34 -0.87
N LEU A 82 -9.89 -7.19 0.02
CA LEU A 82 -10.59 -7.58 1.26
C LEU A 82 -10.65 -6.46 2.32
N SER A 83 -9.79 -5.45 2.20
CA SER A 83 -9.70 -4.31 3.13
C SER A 83 -10.27 -3.00 2.58
N CYS A 84 -10.86 -3.07 1.38
CA CYS A 84 -11.28 -1.91 0.62
C CYS A 84 -12.64 -1.38 1.10
N THR A 85 -12.63 -0.28 1.85
CA THR A 85 -13.83 0.53 2.10
C THR A 85 -13.92 1.65 1.05
N TYR A 86 -15.11 1.85 0.47
CA TYR A 86 -15.34 2.83 -0.61
C TYR A 86 -14.76 4.22 -0.30
N THR A 87 -15.08 4.77 0.87
CA THR A 87 -14.66 6.12 1.29
C THR A 87 -13.15 6.28 1.37
N VAL A 88 -12.41 5.22 1.72
CA VAL A 88 -10.96 5.27 1.83
C VAL A 88 -10.31 5.20 0.44
N ILE A 89 -10.86 4.38 -0.46
CA ILE A 89 -10.40 4.30 -1.85
C ILE A 89 -10.63 5.62 -2.57
N GLU A 90 -11.78 6.26 -2.36
CA GLU A 90 -12.11 7.54 -2.98
C GLU A 90 -11.07 8.63 -2.65
N ARG A 91 -10.76 8.81 -1.36
CA ARG A 91 -9.71 9.73 -0.89
C ARG A 91 -8.34 9.39 -1.48
N LEU A 92 -8.04 8.09 -1.60
CA LEU A 92 -6.79 7.63 -2.20
C LEU A 92 -6.73 7.95 -3.70
N ALA A 93 -7.83 7.75 -4.42
CA ALA A 93 -7.97 8.05 -5.84
C ALA A 93 -7.89 9.55 -6.12
N GLU A 94 -8.49 10.40 -5.29
CA GLU A 94 -8.31 11.86 -5.34
C GLU A 94 -6.84 12.27 -5.22
N TRP A 95 -6.14 11.68 -4.25
CA TRP A 95 -4.72 11.96 -4.03
C TRP A 95 -3.85 11.52 -5.23
N VAL A 96 -4.14 10.35 -5.81
CA VAL A 96 -3.47 9.87 -7.04
C VAL A 96 -3.76 10.80 -8.22
N ARG A 97 -5.02 11.18 -8.45
CA ARG A 97 -5.41 12.12 -9.52
C ARG A 97 -4.70 13.47 -9.38
N ARG A 98 -4.57 13.98 -8.14
CA ARG A 98 -3.80 15.21 -7.87
C ARG A 98 -2.33 15.06 -8.30
N ARG A 99 -1.71 13.92 -8.03
CA ARG A 99 -0.31 13.65 -8.44
C ARG A 99 -0.15 13.64 -9.95
N VAL A 100 -1.08 12.99 -10.67
CA VAL A 100 -1.08 12.95 -12.14
C VAL A 100 -1.22 14.36 -12.72
N ARG A 101 -2.17 15.18 -12.21
CA ARG A 101 -2.32 16.58 -12.64
C ARG A 101 -1.03 17.40 -12.45
N LEU A 102 -0.34 17.21 -11.32
CA LEU A 102 0.92 17.89 -11.05
C LEU A 102 2.07 17.43 -11.96
N TYR A 103 2.01 16.21 -12.48
CA TYR A 103 2.96 15.72 -13.48
C TYR A 103 2.69 16.38 -14.85
N TYR A 104 1.43 16.37 -15.29
CA TYR A 104 0.99 17.07 -16.52
C TYR A 104 1.39 18.55 -16.51
N TRP A 105 1.09 19.26 -15.43
CA TRP A 105 1.44 20.68 -15.28
C TRP A 105 2.94 20.96 -15.46
N LYS A 106 3.80 20.03 -15.03
CA LYS A 106 5.25 20.18 -15.17
C LYS A 106 5.73 19.89 -16.60
N GLN A 107 5.04 19.03 -17.34
CA GLN A 107 5.37 18.71 -18.74
C GLN A 107 4.89 19.79 -19.71
N TRP A 108 3.89 20.58 -19.33
CA TRP A 108 3.39 21.71 -20.12
C TRP A 108 4.27 22.97 -20.03
N LYS A 109 5.23 23.00 -19.11
CA LYS A 109 6.18 24.11 -18.93
C LYS A 109 7.56 23.68 -19.39
#